data_AF-A0A0C1QRQ1-F1
#
_entry.id   AF-A0A0C1QRQ1-F1
#
_cell.length_a   1.000
_cell.length_b   1.000
_cell.length_c   1.000
_cell.angle_alpha   90.00
_cell.angle_beta   90.00
_cell.angle_gamma   90.00
#
_symmetry.space_group_name_H-M   'P 1'
#
loop_
_entity.id
_entity.type
_entity.pdbx_description
1 polymer ?
#
loop_
_entity_poly.entity_id
_entity_poly.type
_entity_poly.pdbx_seq_one_letter_code
_entity_poly.pdbx_strand_id
1 'polypeptide(L)'
;TYTMTRSGNKNNSVTFELWIVCKYKKGKRHQKGVEYFAYVIHKVKTNLSYIHQDYRKRFGIESSYRLKNICRIRTTSKKPVLRLLFVGFSFILVNIWVNFLWLKISRKRKGGRLIYRQLFSLRQMLAFLCQAVDKIYEVVENIYLPSG
;
A
#
# COMPACT_ATOMS: atom_id res chain seq x y z
N THR A 1 -16.43 -22.93 14.69
CA THR A 1 -15.14 -23.55 14.28
C THR A 1 -15.26 -24.00 12.84
N TYR A 2 -14.20 -23.89 12.04
CA TYR A 2 -14.20 -24.27 10.63
C TYR A 2 -13.01 -25.19 10.35
N THR A 3 -13.25 -26.27 9.62
CA THR A 3 -12.23 -27.29 9.31
C THR A 3 -11.89 -27.20 7.83
N MET A 4 -10.63 -26.88 7.52
CA MET A 4 -10.12 -26.92 6.14
C MET A 4 -9.40 -28.23 5.89
N THR A 5 -9.75 -28.89 4.79
CA THR A 5 -9.07 -30.09 4.30
C THR A 5 -8.20 -29.73 3.09
N ARG A 6 -6.98 -30.27 3.03
CA ARG A 6 -6.11 -30.08 1.87
C ARG A 6 -6.66 -30.90 0.68
N SER A 7 -6.86 -30.25 -0.46
CA SER A 7 -7.31 -30.95 -1.68
C SER A 7 -6.33 -32.07 -2.02
N GLY A 8 -6.81 -33.32 -2.04
CA GLY A 8 -6.03 -34.53 -2.34
C GLY A 8 -5.62 -35.41 -1.15
N ASN A 9 -5.83 -35.00 0.12
CA ASN A 9 -5.58 -35.89 1.27
C ASN A 9 -6.50 -35.56 2.46
N LYS A 10 -7.54 -36.38 2.70
CA LYS A 10 -8.56 -36.18 3.74
C LYS A 10 -8.00 -36.27 5.18
N ASN A 11 -6.84 -36.91 5.38
CA ASN A 11 -6.26 -37.08 6.72
C ASN A 11 -5.51 -35.86 7.25
N ASN A 12 -5.26 -34.84 6.41
CA ASN A 12 -4.57 -33.63 6.84
C ASN A 12 -5.57 -32.47 6.92
N SER A 13 -6.35 -32.46 7.99
CA SER A 13 -7.34 -31.41 8.29
C SER A 13 -6.83 -30.49 9.38
N VAL A 14 -7.07 -29.19 9.25
CA VAL A 14 -6.75 -28.22 10.30
C VAL A 14 -8.02 -27.48 10.70
N THR A 15 -8.32 -27.54 11.99
CA THR A 15 -9.47 -26.87 12.60
C THR A 15 -9.02 -25.53 13.15
N PHE A 16 -9.72 -24.46 12.75
CA PHE A 16 -9.48 -23.13 13.28
C PHE A 16 -10.76 -22.51 13.82
N GLU A 17 -10.59 -21.56 14.74
CA GLU A 17 -11.68 -20.72 15.20
C GLU A 17 -11.99 -19.67 14.13
N LEU A 18 -13.24 -19.71 13.66
CA LEU A 18 -13.77 -18.77 12.69
C LEU A 18 -14.77 -17.85 13.40
N TRP A 19 -14.49 -16.56 13.36
CA TRP A 19 -15.35 -15.52 13.91
C TRP A 19 -15.99 -14.74 12.78
N ILE A 20 -17.31 -14.62 12.79
CA ILE A 20 -18.08 -13.90 11.77
C ILE A 20 -18.54 -12.57 12.38
N VAL A 21 -18.14 -11.47 11.75
CA VAL A 21 -18.53 -10.11 12.15
C VAL A 21 -19.47 -9.53 11.11
N CYS A 22 -20.66 -9.15 11.56
CA CYS A 22 -21.65 -8.48 10.73
C CYS A 22 -21.48 -6.96 10.83
N LYS A 23 -21.30 -6.28 9.70
CA LYS A 23 -21.27 -4.81 9.63
C LYS A 23 -22.34 -4.30 8.68
N TYR A 24 -23.16 -3.38 9.16
CA TYR A 24 -24.13 -2.72 8.30
C TYR A 24 -23.46 -1.72 7.36
N LYS A 25 -23.69 -1.88 6.05
CA LYS A 25 -23.31 -0.94 5.00
C LYS A 25 -24.22 0.29 5.12
N LYS A 26 -23.81 1.25 5.96
CA LYS A 26 -24.46 2.56 6.17
C LYS A 26 -24.42 3.45 4.90
N GLY A 27 -24.96 2.98 3.78
CA GLY A 27 -24.95 3.68 2.49
C GLY A 27 -23.55 3.88 1.87
N LYS A 28 -22.51 3.25 2.41
CA LYS A 28 -21.16 3.33 1.85
C LYS A 28 -21.12 2.62 0.49
N ARG A 29 -20.53 3.26 -0.52
CA ARG A 29 -20.46 2.78 -1.92
C ARG A 29 -21.84 2.54 -2.57
N HIS A 30 -22.85 3.34 -2.21
CA HIS A 30 -24.24 3.22 -2.72
C HIS A 30 -24.92 1.86 -2.48
N GLN A 31 -24.40 1.04 -1.57
CA GLN A 31 -24.99 -0.24 -1.21
C GLN A 31 -25.66 -0.15 0.17
N LYS A 32 -26.90 -0.64 0.26
CA LYS A 32 -27.64 -0.85 1.52
C LYS A 32 -27.63 -2.35 1.82
N GLY A 33 -27.32 -2.74 3.06
CA GLY A 33 -27.31 -4.17 3.46
C GLY A 33 -26.28 -4.51 4.52
N VAL A 34 -26.22 -5.78 4.93
CA VAL A 34 -25.24 -6.30 5.88
C VAL A 34 -24.07 -6.91 5.13
N GLU A 35 -22.84 -6.59 5.54
CA GLU A 35 -21.62 -7.22 5.09
C GLU A 35 -21.12 -8.19 6.15
N TYR A 36 -20.88 -9.44 5.75
CA TYR A 36 -20.36 -10.48 6.62
C TYR A 36 -18.85 -10.60 6.40
N PHE A 37 -18.08 -10.42 7.47
CA PHE A 37 -16.63 -10.61 7.47
C PHE A 37 -16.28 -11.84 8.28
N ALA A 38 -15.68 -12.83 7.65
CA ALA A 38 -15.19 -14.03 8.32
C ALA A 38 -13.68 -13.88 8.63
N TYR A 39 -13.31 -14.00 9.89
CA TYR A 39 -11.93 -13.92 10.38
C TYR A 39 -11.49 -15.24 10.99
N VAL A 40 -10.35 -15.75 10.56
CA VAL A 40 -9.69 -16.90 11.18
C VAL A 40 -8.74 -16.40 12.26
N ILE A 41 -8.89 -16.93 13.47
CA ILE A 41 -8.09 -16.52 14.62
C ILE A 41 -7.23 -17.68 15.08
N HIS A 42 -5.96 -17.39 15.35
CA HIS A 42 -5.04 -18.34 15.93
C HIS A 42 -4.16 -17.66 16.97
N LYS A 43 -4.29 -18.07 18.24
CA LYS A 43 -3.49 -17.57 19.38
C LYS A 43 -3.53 -16.03 19.58
N VAL A 44 -4.62 -15.36 19.21
CA VAL A 44 -4.78 -13.91 19.40
C VAL A 44 -5.70 -13.61 20.58
N LYS A 45 -5.25 -12.78 21.53
CA LYS A 45 -6.08 -12.26 22.63
C LYS A 45 -6.81 -10.99 22.17
N THR A 46 -7.85 -11.13 21.36
CA THR A 46 -8.67 -9.98 20.89
C THR A 46 -10.14 -10.31 21.00
N ASN A 47 -10.98 -9.30 21.21
CA ASN A 47 -12.43 -9.44 21.32
C ASN A 47 -13.10 -9.33 19.92
N LEU A 48 -14.22 -10.04 19.72
CA LEU A 48 -15.00 -10.09 18.47
C LEU A 48 -15.38 -8.70 17.96
N SER A 49 -15.64 -7.74 18.85
CA SER A 49 -15.98 -6.36 18.46
C SER A 49 -14.78 -5.59 17.88
N TYR A 50 -13.56 -5.93 18.31
CA TYR A 50 -12.33 -5.22 17.95
C TYR A 50 -11.57 -5.86 16.80
N ILE A 51 -11.81 -7.14 16.49
CA ILE A 51 -11.07 -7.85 15.44
C ILE A 51 -11.14 -7.16 14.08
N HIS A 52 -12.31 -6.61 13.72
CA HIS A 52 -12.46 -5.87 12.48
C HIS A 52 -11.61 -4.59 12.45
N GLN A 53 -11.54 -3.88 13.57
CA GLN A 53 -10.71 -2.67 13.71
C GLN A 53 -9.22 -3.04 13.63
N ASP A 54 -8.82 -4.10 14.31
CA ASP A 54 -7.44 -4.55 14.36
C ASP A 54 -6.96 -5.09 13.01
N TYR A 55 -7.77 -5.93 12.36
CA TYR A 55 -7.51 -6.43 11.01
C TYR A 55 -7.38 -5.29 9.98
N ARG A 56 -8.15 -4.20 10.14
CA ARG A 56 -8.01 -3.02 9.26
C ARG A 56 -6.63 -2.35 9.34
N LYS A 57 -5.87 -2.51 10.42
CA LYS A 57 -4.50 -1.98 10.51
C LYS A 57 -3.56 -2.66 9.50
N ARG A 58 -3.77 -3.95 9.19
CA ARG A 58 -2.98 -4.72 8.21
C ARG A 58 -3.11 -4.15 6.79
N PHE A 59 -4.25 -3.59 6.43
CA PHE A 59 -4.44 -2.93 5.13
C PHE A 59 -3.47 -1.75 4.92
N GLY A 60 -3.02 -1.09 5.99
CA GLY A 60 -2.02 -0.03 5.91
C GLY A 60 -0.68 -0.52 5.37
N ILE A 61 -0.29 -1.75 5.74
CA ILE A 61 0.94 -2.40 5.27
C ILE A 61 0.81 -2.70 3.77
N GLU A 62 -0.26 -3.39 3.37
CA GLU A 62 -0.48 -3.75 1.96
C GLU A 62 -0.59 -2.52 1.05
N SER A 63 -1.29 -1.47 1.51
CA SER A 63 -1.40 -0.21 0.77
C SER A 63 -0.03 0.46 0.61
N SER A 64 0.79 0.45 1.66
CA SER A 64 2.17 0.95 1.60
C SER A 64 3.04 0.14 0.64
N TYR A 65 2.90 -1.19 0.61
CA TYR A 65 3.59 -2.04 -0.35
C TYR A 65 3.16 -1.77 -1.80
N ARG A 66 1.86 -1.58 -2.05
CA ARG A 66 1.33 -1.21 -3.38
C ARG A 66 1.90 0.13 -3.83
N LEU A 67 1.94 1.11 -2.93
CA LEU A 67 2.45 2.44 -3.22
C LEU A 67 3.97 2.43 -3.50
N LYS A 68 4.75 1.73 -2.68
CA LYS A 68 6.18 1.50 -2.90
C LYS A 68 6.43 0.87 -4.27
N ASN A 69 5.61 -0.10 -4.68
CA ASN A 69 5.78 -0.78 -5.95
C ASN A 69 5.64 0.17 -7.16
N ILE A 70 4.95 1.30 -7.03
CA ILE A 70 4.83 2.31 -8.09
C ILE A 70 6.18 3.03 -8.31
N CYS A 71 6.91 3.35 -7.24
CA CYS A 71 8.22 4.02 -7.31
C CYS A 71 9.40 3.05 -7.43
N ARG A 72 9.14 1.74 -7.36
CA ARG A 72 10.22 0.77 -7.25
C ARG A 72 10.98 0.64 -8.56
N ILE A 73 12.25 1.03 -8.53
CA ILE A 73 13.20 0.77 -9.62
C ILE A 73 13.30 -0.74 -9.82
N ARG A 74 12.97 -1.20 -11.04
CA ARG A 74 13.15 -2.60 -11.46
C ARG A 74 14.57 -2.75 -12.01
N THR A 75 15.34 -3.61 -11.38
CA THR A 75 16.74 -3.88 -11.73
C THR A 75 16.92 -5.39 -11.94
N THR A 76 17.66 -5.76 -13.00
CA THR A 76 18.07 -7.14 -13.31
C THR A 76 19.38 -7.54 -12.62
N SER A 77 19.95 -6.67 -11.77
CA SER A 77 21.23 -6.94 -11.11
C SER A 77 21.12 -8.09 -10.11
N LYS A 78 22.11 -9.00 -10.14
CA LYS A 78 22.25 -10.11 -9.19
C LYS A 78 22.72 -9.66 -7.80
N LYS A 79 23.21 -8.42 -7.65
CA LYS A 79 23.74 -7.91 -6.37
C LYS A 79 22.58 -7.59 -5.40
N PRO A 80 22.47 -8.29 -4.24
CA PRO A 80 21.37 -8.08 -3.30
C PRO A 80 21.39 -6.71 -2.63
N VAL A 81 22.59 -6.15 -2.39
CA VAL A 81 22.78 -4.83 -1.78
C VAL A 81 22.13 -3.72 -2.60
N LEU A 82 22.33 -3.72 -3.92
CA LEU A 82 21.71 -2.74 -4.83
C LEU A 82 20.18 -2.85 -4.81
N ARG A 83 19.65 -4.07 -4.79
CA ARG A 83 18.20 -4.30 -4.70
C ARG A 83 17.61 -3.74 -3.40
N LEU A 84 18.33 -3.89 -2.28
CA LEU A 84 17.91 -3.32 -1.00
C LEU A 84 17.96 -1.79 -1.03
N LEU A 85 19.02 -1.20 -1.60
CA LEU A 85 19.17 0.24 -1.75
C LEU A 85 17.98 0.83 -2.52
N PHE A 86 17.60 0.25 -3.66
CA PHE A 86 16.44 0.72 -4.43
C PHE A 86 15.11 0.60 -3.67
N VAL A 87 14.96 -0.44 -2.85
CA VAL A 87 13.80 -0.57 -1.96
C VAL A 87 13.78 0.55 -0.93
N GLY A 88 14.92 0.85 -0.30
CA GLY A 88 15.07 1.97 0.63
C GLY A 88 14.73 3.30 -0.03
N PHE A 89 15.28 3.56 -1.22
CA PHE A 89 14.99 4.75 -2.01
C PHE A 89 13.50 4.92 -2.31
N SER A 90 12.82 3.82 -2.66
CA SER A 90 11.37 3.82 -2.89
C SER A 90 10.59 4.23 -1.64
N PHE A 91 11.01 3.78 -0.45
CA PHE A 91 10.38 4.18 0.80
C PHE A 91 10.64 5.65 1.12
N ILE A 92 11.85 6.16 0.88
CA ILE A 92 12.18 7.58 1.09
C ILE A 92 11.28 8.47 0.22
N LEU A 93 11.16 8.17 -1.08
CA LEU A 93 10.29 8.92 -1.98
C LEU A 93 8.83 8.94 -1.52
N VAL A 94 8.30 7.79 -1.08
CA VAL A 94 6.93 7.71 -0.56
C VAL A 94 6.76 8.56 0.70
N ASN A 95 7.75 8.57 1.61
CA ASN A 95 7.68 9.37 2.83
C ASN A 95 7.77 10.88 2.54
N ILE A 96 8.64 11.29 1.61
CA ILE A 96 8.75 12.68 1.14
C ILE A 96 7.40 13.13 0.56
N TRP A 97 6.78 12.30 -0.28
CA TRP A 97 5.46 12.60 -0.84
C TRP A 97 4.38 12.80 0.23
N VAL A 98 4.32 11.90 1.22
CA VAL A 98 3.39 12.01 2.35
C VAL A 98 3.65 13.28 3.16
N ASN A 99 4.92 13.64 3.36
CA ASN A 99 5.31 14.87 4.05
C ASN A 99 4.83 16.12 3.29
N PHE A 100 5.05 16.18 1.97
CA PHE A 100 4.54 17.28 1.13
C PHE A 100 3.01 17.38 1.17
N LEU A 101 2.32 16.25 1.06
CA LEU A 101 0.87 16.20 1.20
C LEU A 101 0.41 16.78 2.54
N TRP A 102 1.15 16.50 3.60
CA TRP A 102 0.81 16.94 4.95
C TRP A 102 1.20 18.39 5.25
N LEU A 103 2.29 18.90 4.70
CA LEU A 103 2.75 20.27 4.93
C LEU A 103 2.10 21.29 4.01
N LYS A 104 1.98 20.97 2.72
CA LYS A 104 1.59 21.94 1.68
C LYS A 104 0.16 21.74 1.16
N ILE A 105 -0.29 20.49 1.06
CA ILE A 105 -1.57 20.14 0.43
C ILE A 105 -2.62 19.74 1.48
N SER A 106 -2.31 19.95 2.76
CA SER A 106 -3.26 19.76 3.85
C SER A 106 -3.84 21.09 4.29
N ARG A 107 -5.17 21.15 4.36
CA ARG A 107 -5.88 22.30 4.93
C ARG A 107 -6.29 21.97 6.36
N LYS A 108 -5.93 22.83 7.31
CA LYS A 108 -6.40 22.73 8.71
C LYS A 108 -7.92 22.88 8.74
N ARG A 109 -8.63 22.00 9.45
CA ARG A 109 -10.09 22.04 9.67
C ARG A 109 -10.38 21.69 11.13
N LYS A 110 -11.48 22.19 11.71
CA LYS A 110 -11.93 21.72 13.03
C LYS A 110 -12.18 20.21 12.97
N GLY A 111 -11.46 19.43 13.79
CA GLY A 111 -11.51 17.97 13.81
C GLY A 111 -10.46 17.23 12.97
N GLY A 112 -9.50 17.92 12.33
CA GLY A 112 -8.38 17.26 11.65
C GLY A 112 -7.74 18.06 10.49
N ARG A 113 -7.08 17.36 9.57
CA ARG A 113 -6.55 17.95 8.32
C ARG A 113 -7.19 17.28 7.12
N LEU A 114 -7.64 18.07 6.16
CA LEU A 114 -8.19 17.54 4.91
C LEU A 114 -7.04 17.43 3.90
N ILE A 115 -6.72 16.18 3.49
CA ILE A 115 -5.61 15.87 2.60
C ILE A 115 -6.15 15.63 1.19
N TYR A 116 -5.83 16.52 0.25
CA TYR A 116 -6.28 16.41 -1.14
C TYR A 116 -5.35 15.51 -1.97
N ARG A 117 -5.40 14.20 -1.73
CA ARG A 117 -4.56 13.21 -2.46
C ARG A 117 -4.80 13.19 -3.97
N GLN A 118 -5.99 13.59 -4.43
CA GLN A 118 -6.34 13.63 -5.85
C GLN A 118 -5.61 14.75 -6.61
N LEU A 119 -5.25 15.85 -5.93
CA LEU A 119 -4.55 16.97 -6.56
C LEU A 119 -3.05 16.67 -6.76
N PHE A 120 -2.46 15.87 -5.87
CA PHE A 120 -1.04 15.55 -5.88
C PHE A 120 -0.80 14.07 -5.61
N SER A 121 -0.95 13.28 -6.68
CA SER A 121 -0.63 11.86 -6.68
C SER A 121 0.88 11.63 -6.64
N LEU A 122 1.30 10.45 -6.18
CA LEU A 122 2.71 10.06 -6.15
C LEU A 122 3.36 10.11 -7.54
N ARG A 123 2.60 9.77 -8.60
CA ARG A 123 3.07 9.83 -9.98
C ARG A 123 3.38 11.26 -10.42
N GLN A 124 2.56 12.24 -10.03
CA GLN A 124 2.81 13.66 -10.33
C GLN A 124 4.08 14.15 -9.63
N MET A 125 4.30 13.76 -8.37
CA MET A 125 5.56 14.10 -7.68
C MET A 125 6.78 13.52 -8.40
N LEU A 126 6.71 12.27 -8.85
CA LEU A 126 7.80 11.66 -9.61
C LEU A 126 8.04 12.38 -10.94
N ALA A 127 6.99 12.77 -11.65
CA ALA A 127 7.11 13.53 -12.90
C ALA A 127 7.78 14.89 -12.68
N PHE A 128 7.42 15.61 -11.61
CA PHE A 128 8.12 16.86 -11.25
C PHE A 128 9.57 16.63 -10.86
N LEU A 129 9.88 15.50 -10.21
CA LEU A 129 11.26 15.16 -9.87
C LEU A 129 12.08 14.85 -11.13
N CYS A 130 11.53 14.12 -12.10
CA CYS A 130 12.16 13.91 -13.40
C CYS A 130 12.42 15.25 -14.10
N GLN A 131 11.41 16.12 -14.22
CA GLN A 131 11.58 17.44 -14.83
C GLN A 131 12.64 18.31 -14.12
N ALA A 132 12.72 18.22 -12.79
CA ALA A 132 13.74 18.94 -12.03
C ALA A 132 15.14 18.39 -12.30
N VAL A 133 15.29 17.07 -12.41
CA VAL A 133 16.56 16.42 -12.78
C VAL A 133 16.97 16.82 -14.20
N ASP A 134 16.04 16.74 -15.15
CA ASP A 134 16.26 17.13 -16.55
C ASP A 134 16.71 18.60 -16.65
N LYS A 135 16.15 19.48 -15.82
CA LYS A 135 16.55 20.90 -15.76
C LYS A 135 17.95 21.11 -15.18
N ILE A 136 18.40 20.26 -14.25
CA ILE A 136 19.72 20.39 -13.60
C ILE A 136 20.83 19.82 -14.47
N TYR A 137 20.58 18.67 -15.11
CA TYR A 137 21.59 17.93 -15.86
C TYR A 137 21.59 18.21 -17.37
N GLU A 138 20.72 19.14 -17.80
CA GLU A 138 20.36 19.40 -19.20
C GLU A 138 19.75 18.16 -19.88
N VAL A 139 18.79 18.38 -20.77
CA VAL A 139 18.18 17.29 -21.51
C VAL A 139 19.24 16.75 -22.48
N VAL A 140 19.51 15.46 -22.44
CA VAL A 140 20.35 14.81 -23.45
C VAL A 140 19.56 14.82 -24.76
N GLU A 141 19.76 15.84 -25.58
CA GLU A 141 19.04 16.03 -26.86
C GLU A 141 19.70 15.31 -28.02
N ASN A 142 20.96 14.87 -27.88
CA ASN A 142 21.73 14.23 -28.93
C ASN A 142 22.08 12.77 -28.60
N ILE A 143 21.70 11.85 -29.48
CA ILE A 143 22.10 10.44 -29.44
C ILE A 143 23.22 10.26 -30.46
N TYR A 144 24.43 9.98 -30.00
CA TYR A 144 25.55 9.63 -30.88
C TYR A 144 25.52 8.14 -31.18
N LEU A 145 25.41 7.77 -32.45
CA LEU A 145 25.66 6.40 -32.90
C LEU A 145 27.17 6.18 -32.93
N PRO A 146 27.68 5.03 -32.43
CA PRO A 146 29.10 4.73 -32.54
C PRO A 146 29.43 4.59 -34.04
N SER A 147 30.30 5.47 -34.54
CA SER A 147 30.93 5.32 -35.85
C SER A 147 31.74 4.03 -35.82
N GLY A 148 31.40 3.09 -36.71
CA GLY A 148 32.11 1.82 -36.87
C GLY A 148 33.54 2.00 -37.35
#